data_AF-A0A2D6MU79-F1
#
_entry.id   AF-A0A2D6MU79-F1
#
_cell.length_a   1.000
_cell.length_b   1.000
_cell.length_c   1.000
_cell.angle_alpha   90.00
_cell.angle_beta   90.00
_cell.angle_gamma   90.00
#
_symmetry.space_group_name_H-M   'P 1'
#
loop_
_entity.id
_entity.type
_entity.pdbx_description
1 polymer ?
#
loop_
_entity_poly.entity_id
_entity_poly.type
_entity_poly.pdbx_seq_one_letter_code
_entity_poly.pdbx_strand_id
1 'polypeptide(L)' 'MTHCGRICMGRRKINLSWVFAGEPVGLRGVDDQVCLVSFLDFDLGLFDQDEGRVEPVSNPFGPEKVSTMSPE' A
#
# COMPACT_ATOMS: atom_id res chain seq x y z
N MET A 1 12.15 3.70 -1.69
CA MET A 1 11.87 2.25 -1.81
C MET A 1 11.98 1.64 -0.43
N THR A 2 10.93 1.02 0.08
CA THR A 2 10.95 0.33 1.38
C THR A 2 10.97 -1.16 1.11
N HIS A 3 11.92 -1.88 1.70
CA HIS A 3 12.10 -3.33 1.49
C HIS A 3 11.58 -4.17 2.65
N CYS A 4 10.86 -3.59 3.61
CA CYS A 4 10.57 -4.27 4.87
C CYS A 4 9.09 -4.33 5.26
N GLY A 5 8.17 -4.15 4.31
CA GLY A 5 6.72 -4.20 4.57
C GLY A 5 6.23 -3.07 5.49
N ARG A 6 7.04 -2.01 5.65
CA ARG A 6 6.78 -0.87 6.53
C ARG A 6 6.98 0.43 5.77
N ILE A 7 6.19 1.45 6.06
CA ILE A 7 6.44 2.80 5.59
C ILE A 7 7.43 3.45 6.56
N CYS A 8 8.63 3.74 6.06
CA CYS A 8 9.72 4.34 6.84
C CYS A 8 9.83 5.84 6.51
N MET A 9 9.58 6.70 7.49
CA MET A 9 9.69 8.15 7.37
C MET A 9 10.55 8.72 8.50
N GLY A 10 11.79 9.08 8.17
CA GLY A 10 12.76 9.51 9.18
C GLY A 10 12.94 8.44 10.25
N ARG A 11 12.52 8.74 11.49
CA ARG A 11 12.56 7.81 12.64
C ARG A 11 11.26 7.02 12.84
N ARG A 12 10.20 7.32 12.11
CA ARG A 12 8.90 6.63 12.20
C ARG A 12 8.87 5.42 11.27
N LYS A 13 8.33 4.30 11.78
CA LYS A 13 8.12 3.06 11.03
C LYS A 13 6.67 2.63 11.23
N ILE A 14 5.86 2.75 10.19
CA ILE A 14 4.46 2.35 10.19
C ILE A 14 4.38 0.95 9.57
N ASN A 15 3.71 0.01 10.24
CA ASN A 15 3.49 -1.32 9.68
C ASN A 15 2.41 -1.26 8.60
N LEU A 16 2.76 -1.69 7.39
CA LEU A 16 1.81 -1.84 6.29
C LEU A 16 1.33 -3.30 6.24
N SER A 17 2.22 -4.21 5.87
CA SER A 17 2.02 -5.66 5.96
C SER A 17 3.33 -6.36 5.64
N TRP A 18 3.56 -7.52 6.28
CA TRP A 18 4.73 -8.37 6.01
C TRP A 18 4.74 -8.93 4.58
N VAL A 19 3.56 -9.06 3.95
CA VAL A 19 3.40 -9.59 2.58
C VAL A 19 4.09 -8.72 1.55
N PHE A 20 4.26 -7.43 1.84
CA PHE A 20 4.97 -6.47 0.98
C PHE A 20 6.45 -6.31 1.36
N ALA A 21 7.00 -7.19 2.20
CA ALA A 21 8.42 -7.19 2.48
C ALA A 21 9.21 -7.68 1.26
N GLY A 22 10.33 -7.02 0.95
CA GLY A 22 11.14 -7.29 -0.24
C GLY A 22 10.65 -6.61 -1.52
N GLU A 23 9.35 -6.34 -1.62
CA GLU A 23 8.72 -5.79 -2.82
C GLU A 23 8.67 -4.25 -2.86
N PRO A 24 8.71 -3.63 -4.06
CA PRO A 24 8.56 -2.18 -4.21
C PRO A 24 7.14 -1.71 -3.92
N VAL A 25 6.97 -0.97 -2.82
CA VAL A 25 5.75 -0.20 -2.54
C VAL A 25 5.99 1.28 -2.89
N GLY A 26 5.09 1.83 -3.70
CA GLY A 26 5.05 3.23 -4.08
C GLY A 26 4.36 4.09 -3.03
N LEU A 27 4.89 5.30 -2.83
CA LEU A 27 4.26 6.37 -2.04
C LEU A 27 4.20 7.61 -2.93
N ARG A 28 3.00 8.04 -3.29
CA ARG A 28 2.76 9.20 -4.15
C ARG A 28 2.05 10.29 -3.36
N GLY A 29 2.63 11.48 -3.26
CA GLY A 29 1.97 12.63 -2.65
C GLY A 29 0.70 12.98 -3.42
N VAL A 30 -0.43 13.03 -2.72
CA VAL A 30 -1.74 13.40 -3.29
C VAL A 30 -2.33 14.64 -2.63
N ASP A 31 -1.97 14.89 -1.37
CA ASP A 31 -2.34 16.09 -0.62
C ASP A 31 -1.26 16.39 0.43
N ASP A 32 -1.39 17.51 1.13
CA ASP A 32 -0.54 17.87 2.26
C ASP A 32 -0.59 16.75 3.30
N GLN A 33 0.58 16.17 3.58
CA GLN A 33 0.75 15.09 4.56
C GLN A 33 -0.02 13.79 4.24
N VAL A 34 -0.60 13.66 3.03
CA VAL A 34 -1.29 12.44 2.58
C VAL A 34 -0.59 11.85 1.36
N CYS A 35 -0.33 10.55 1.40
CA CYS A 35 0.32 9.82 0.31
C CYS A 35 -0.50 8.61 -0.12
N LEU A 36 -0.75 8.45 -1.42
CA LEU A 36 -1.28 7.22 -1.98
C LEU A 36 -0.22 6.12 -1.89
N VAL A 37 -0.60 5.00 -1.27
CA VAL A 37 0.17 3.78 -1.19
C VAL A 37 -0.24 2.89 -2.36
N SER A 38 0.70 2.60 -3.25
CA SER A 38 0.47 1.71 -4.40
C SER A 38 1.45 0.54 -4.40
N PHE A 39 0.99 -0.60 -4.90
CA PHE A 39 1.80 -1.78 -5.12
C PHE A 39 1.51 -2.31 -6.52
N LEU A 40 2.56 -2.44 -7.35
CA LEU A 40 2.43 -2.64 -8.79
C LEU A 40 1.52 -1.55 -9.39
N ASP A 41 0.49 -1.95 -10.14
CA ASP A 41 -0.51 -1.06 -10.74
C ASP A 41 -1.77 -0.91 -9.86
N PHE A 42 -1.69 -1.32 -8.60
CA PHE A 42 -2.83 -1.32 -7.67
C PHE A 42 -2.66 -0.33 -6.54
N ASP A 43 -3.69 0.48 -6.34
CA ASP A 43 -3.78 1.38 -5.18
C ASP A 43 -4.27 0.60 -3.96
N LEU A 44 -3.49 0.65 -2.88
CA LEU A 44 -3.77 -0.04 -1.63
C LEU A 44 -4.52 0.84 -0.63
N GLY A 45 -4.16 2.12 -0.55
CA GLY A 45 -4.72 3.01 0.45
C GLY A 45 -4.13 4.41 0.44
N LEU A 46 -4.70 5.29 1.25
CA LEU A 46 -4.18 6.62 1.54
C LEU A 46 -3.47 6.58 2.88
N PHE A 47 -2.20 6.96 2.90
CA PHE A 47 -1.39 7.07 4.09
C PHE A 47 -1.43 8.49 4.62
N ASP A 48 -1.94 8.64 5.84
CA ASP A 48 -1.93 9.87 6.61
C ASP A 48 -0.64 9.94 7.44
N GLN A 49 0.19 10.96 7.20
CA GLN A 49 1.46 11.14 7.89
C GLN A 49 1.33 11.74 9.29
N ASP A 50 0.21 12.43 9.59
CA ASP A 50 -0.07 13.01 10.90
C ASP A 50 -0.57 11.92 11.85
N GLU A 51 -1.55 11.14 11.41
CA GLU A 51 -2.11 10.02 12.17
C GLU A 51 -1.20 8.78 12.14
N GLY A 52 -0.34 8.66 11.13
CA GLY A 52 0.56 7.52 10.97
C GLY A 52 -0.16 6.23 10.61
N ARG A 53 -1.27 6.33 9.86
CA ARG A 53 -2.13 5.20 9.49
C ARG A 53 -2.41 5.19 8.00
N VAL A 54 -2.64 3.99 7.46
CA VAL A 54 -3.11 3.81 6.08
C VAL A 54 -4.61 3.52 6.12
N GLU A 55 -5.39 4.36 5.47
CA GLU A 55 -6.80 4.15 5.20
C GLU A 55 -6.97 3.39 3.88
N PRO A 56 -7.62 2.22 3.89
CA PRO A 56 -7.77 1.39 2.70
C PRO A 56 -8.69 2.07 1.67
N VAL A 57 -8.32 1.99 0.41
CA VAL A 57 -9.23 2.33 -0.70
C VAL A 57 -10.03 1.10 -1.13
N SER A 58 -10.82 1.22 -2.20
CA SER A 58 -11.55 0.09 -2.78
C SER A 58 -10.62 -1.08 -3.06
N ASN A 59 -10.98 -2.27 -2.57
CA ASN A 59 -10.15 -3.48 -2.69
C ASN A 59 -9.73 -3.72 -4.17
N PRO A 60 -8.43 -3.59 -4.50
CA PRO A 60 -7.96 -3.80 -5.86
C PRO A 60 -8.03 -5.26 -6.30
N PHE A 61 -8.11 -6.20 -5.35
CA PHE A 61 -8.19 -7.64 -5.57
C PHE A 61 -9.60 -8.19 -5.33
N GLY A 62 -10.63 -7.38 -5.64
CA GLY A 62 -12.01 -7.82 -5.59
C GLY A 62 -12.29 -8.98 -6.59
N PRO A 63 -13.37 -9.75 -6.38
CA PRO A 63 -13.70 -10.92 -7.20
C PRO A 63 -13.89 -10.59 -8.69
N GLU A 64 -14.20 -9.34 -9.04
CA GLU A 64 -14.30 -8.89 -10.44
C GLU A 64 -12.94 -8.63 -11.11
N LYS A 65 -11.89 -8.34 -10.32
CA LYS A 65 -10.55 -7.98 -10.81
C LYS A 65 -9.56 -9.14 -10.75
N VAL A 66 -9.84 -10.15 -9.94
CA VAL A 66 -9.02 -11.35 -9.83
C VAL A 66 -9.57 -12.38 -10.82
N SER A 67 -8.76 -12.81 -11.78
CA SER A 67 -9.13 -13.93 -12.64
C SER A 67 -9.31 -15.16 -11.76
N THR A 68 -10.53 -15.67 -11.66
CA THR A 68 -10.77 -17.01 -11.12
C THR A 68 -9.93 -17.97 -11.95
N MET A 69 -9.05 -18.72 -11.27
CA MET A 69 -8.26 -19.77 -11.88
C MET A 69 -9.18 -20.62 -12.78
N SER A 70 -8.77 -20.84 -14.03
CA SER A 70 -9.49 -21.72 -14.95
C SER A 70 -9.74 -23.06 -14.27
N PRO A 71 -10.96 -23.63 -14.34
CA PRO A 71 -11.19 -24.98 -13.86
C PRO A 71 -10.32 -25.95 -14.68
N GLU A 72 -9.67 -26.88 -13.98
CA GLU A 72 -8.87 -27.97 -14.56
C GLU A 72 -9.69 -28.87 -15.50
#